data_AF-A0A6P8EXQ4-F1
#
_entry.id   AF-A0A6P8EXQ4-F1
#
_cell.length_a   1.000
_cell.length_b   1.000
_cell.length_c   1.000
_cell.angle_alpha   90.00
_cell.angle_beta   90.00
_cell.angle_gamma   90.00
#
_symmetry.space_group_name_H-M   'P 1'
#
loop_
_entity.id
_entity.type
_entity.pdbx_description
1 polymer ?
#
loop_
_entity_poly.entity_id
_entity_poly.type
_entity_poly.pdbx_seq_one_letter_code
_entity_poly.pdbx_strand_id
1 'polypeptide(L)'
;MNISNTGSVATSPAFDPCHRYSVLDDAWRAANNTIHDNYNILKCDTNVYWQGWYRMFYQGTDAHMPEYCVRMNRCGSHAPLWLNGTHPRVGEGIVTRQVCGHWKWGSSNAEDCCNFANPPVRIKACPGNYYVYEFERPFYCYLAYCTDVGDIAFNMKAPEPTDGPTPQPNIGTTARLPSSVFYPFGPGDSYSSRVDDGSTSINTAQSFRYFRQALTRIYYLI
;
A
#
# COMPACT_ATOMS: atom_id res chain seq x y z
N MET A 1 -31.91 0.69 -41.67
CA MET A 1 -31.78 1.53 -40.45
C MET A 1 -30.83 0.82 -39.52
N ASN A 2 -29.62 1.37 -39.36
CA ASN A 2 -28.64 0.90 -38.38
C ASN A 2 -29.06 1.39 -37.00
N ILE A 3 -29.14 0.50 -36.02
CA ILE A 3 -29.16 0.89 -34.61
C ILE A 3 -27.89 0.31 -33.99
N SER A 4 -26.85 1.14 -33.94
CA SER A 4 -25.67 0.95 -33.12
C SER A 4 -26.09 1.10 -31.65
N ASN A 5 -26.18 -0.01 -30.93
CA ASN A 5 -26.44 -0.03 -29.49
C ASN A 5 -25.09 0.03 -28.74
N THR A 6 -24.63 1.24 -28.44
CA THR A 6 -23.55 1.47 -27.47
C THR A 6 -24.15 1.37 -26.06
N GLY A 7 -24.29 0.14 -25.56
CA GLY A 7 -24.70 -0.11 -24.17
C GLY A 7 -23.49 -0.02 -23.25
N SER A 8 -23.38 1.08 -22.52
CA SER A 8 -22.61 1.15 -21.28
C SER A 8 -23.02 -0.01 -20.37
N VAL A 9 -22.06 -0.83 -19.95
CA VAL A 9 -22.30 -1.94 -19.00
C VAL A 9 -22.65 -1.33 -17.64
N ALA A 10 -23.93 -1.03 -17.44
CA ALA A 10 -24.49 -0.82 -16.11
C ALA A 10 -24.51 -2.18 -15.41
N THR A 11 -23.69 -2.33 -14.38
CA THR A 11 -23.71 -3.50 -13.50
C THR A 11 -25.12 -3.70 -12.96
N SER A 12 -25.75 -4.83 -13.30
CA SER A 12 -27.11 -5.18 -12.88
C SER A 12 -27.28 -5.10 -11.35
N PRO A 13 -28.37 -4.50 -10.83
CA PRO A 13 -28.67 -4.42 -9.40
C PRO A 13 -28.70 -5.79 -8.69
N ALA A 14 -28.90 -6.87 -9.44
CA ALA A 14 -29.02 -8.23 -8.91
C ALA A 14 -27.71 -8.80 -8.33
N PHE A 15 -26.56 -8.18 -8.62
CA PHE A 15 -25.23 -8.61 -8.15
C PHE A 15 -24.42 -7.46 -7.54
N ASP A 16 -25.09 -6.40 -7.07
CA ASP A 16 -24.38 -5.34 -6.36
C ASP A 16 -23.91 -5.87 -4.98
N PRO A 17 -22.59 -5.92 -4.72
CA PRO A 17 -22.07 -6.40 -3.44
C PRO A 17 -22.49 -5.54 -2.25
N CYS A 18 -23.00 -4.32 -2.47
CA CYS A 18 -23.61 -3.52 -1.41
C CYS A 18 -24.86 -4.15 -0.82
N HIS A 19 -25.53 -5.06 -1.53
CA HIS A 19 -26.76 -5.72 -1.08
C HIS A 19 -26.57 -7.22 -0.80
N ARG A 20 -25.42 -7.80 -1.17
CA ARG A 20 -25.11 -9.23 -1.02
C ARG A 20 -23.68 -9.42 -0.53
N TYR A 21 -23.53 -9.56 0.77
CA TYR A 21 -22.25 -9.76 1.44
C TYR A 21 -22.41 -10.68 2.66
N SER A 22 -21.30 -11.28 3.07
CA SER A 22 -21.14 -11.98 4.34
C SER A 22 -20.68 -11.01 5.44
N VAL A 23 -21.02 -11.31 6.69
CA VAL A 23 -20.63 -10.49 7.85
C VAL A 23 -19.31 -10.98 8.42
N LEU A 24 -18.39 -10.05 8.71
CA LEU A 24 -17.20 -10.28 9.54
C LEU A 24 -17.33 -9.44 10.81
N ASP A 25 -17.74 -10.05 11.91
CA ASP A 25 -17.92 -9.38 13.22
C ASP A 25 -17.14 -10.11 14.33
N ASP A 26 -15.98 -10.64 13.96
CA ASP A 26 -15.07 -11.29 14.89
C ASP A 26 -14.39 -10.23 15.77
N ALA A 27 -14.78 -10.12 17.04
CA ALA A 27 -14.19 -9.15 17.98
C ALA A 27 -12.66 -9.24 18.08
N TRP A 28 -12.08 -10.42 17.82
CA TRP A 28 -10.63 -10.61 17.85
C TRP A 28 -9.88 -9.88 16.73
N ARG A 29 -10.57 -9.44 15.66
CA ARG A 29 -9.99 -8.69 14.53
C ARG A 29 -9.71 -7.23 14.83
N ALA A 30 -10.20 -6.71 15.94
CA ALA A 30 -10.04 -5.29 16.28
C ALA A 30 -8.56 -4.88 16.32
N ALA A 31 -8.26 -3.70 15.78
CA ALA A 31 -6.90 -3.16 15.72
C ALA A 31 -6.28 -2.90 17.11
N ASN A 32 -7.11 -2.70 18.13
CA ASN A 32 -6.69 -2.57 19.53
C ASN A 32 -6.51 -3.94 20.24
N ASN A 33 -7.05 -5.02 19.67
CA ASN A 33 -7.00 -6.34 20.30
C ASN A 33 -5.59 -6.92 20.17
N THR A 34 -4.99 -7.30 21.30
CA THR A 34 -3.66 -7.92 21.33
C THR A 34 -3.77 -9.44 21.21
N ILE A 35 -2.66 -10.09 20.87
CA ILE A 35 -2.54 -11.51 21.20
C ILE A 35 -2.61 -11.66 22.73
N HIS A 36 -3.42 -12.58 23.24
CA HIS A 36 -3.43 -12.94 24.65
C HIS A 36 -2.27 -13.90 24.95
N ASP A 37 -1.83 -13.98 26.21
CA ASP A 37 -0.70 -14.80 26.69
C ASP A 37 -0.79 -16.29 26.32
N ASN A 38 -1.97 -16.76 25.89
CA ASN A 38 -2.16 -18.07 25.28
C ASN A 38 -1.94 -18.03 23.76
N TYR A 39 -0.67 -18.15 23.36
CA TYR A 39 -0.22 -18.27 21.96
C TYR A 39 -0.92 -19.39 21.15
N ASN A 40 -1.61 -20.33 21.80
CA ASN A 40 -2.38 -21.37 21.12
C ASN A 40 -3.68 -20.86 20.45
N ILE A 41 -4.02 -19.57 20.59
CA ILE A 41 -5.25 -18.97 20.04
C ILE A 41 -4.93 -17.98 18.89
N LEU A 42 -3.70 -17.96 18.38
CA LEU A 42 -3.32 -17.10 17.25
C LEU A 42 -4.21 -17.36 16.04
N LYS A 43 -4.66 -16.26 15.44
CA LYS A 43 -5.61 -16.29 14.33
C LYS A 43 -4.88 -16.31 13.01
N CYS A 44 -5.41 -17.09 12.08
CA CYS A 44 -4.90 -17.21 10.72
C CYS A 44 -6.05 -17.06 9.74
N ASP A 45 -6.06 -15.96 9.01
CA ASP A 45 -7.04 -15.76 7.95
C ASP A 45 -6.81 -16.68 6.75
N THR A 46 -5.71 -17.43 6.70
CA THR A 46 -5.57 -18.55 5.76
C THR A 46 -6.58 -19.67 5.97
N ASN A 47 -7.19 -19.75 7.16
CA ASN A 47 -8.17 -20.78 7.53
C ASN A 47 -9.61 -20.33 7.23
N VAL A 48 -9.80 -19.07 6.86
CA VAL A 48 -11.10 -18.55 6.44
C VAL A 48 -11.29 -18.88 4.96
N TYR A 49 -12.49 -19.34 4.61
CA TYR A 49 -12.87 -19.56 3.22
C TYR A 49 -13.31 -18.25 2.59
N TRP A 50 -12.36 -17.52 2.03
CA TRP A 50 -12.58 -16.24 1.36
C TRP A 50 -13.27 -16.43 0.01
N GLN A 51 -14.58 -16.25 -0.02
CA GLN A 51 -15.39 -16.26 -1.25
C GLN A 51 -16.48 -15.21 -1.20
N GLY A 52 -16.47 -14.34 -2.21
CA GLY A 52 -17.44 -13.27 -2.35
C GLY A 52 -17.10 -12.04 -1.52
N TRP A 53 -18.13 -11.26 -1.21
CA TRP A 53 -18.00 -9.95 -0.60
C TRP A 53 -18.31 -10.00 0.90
N TYR A 54 -17.61 -9.19 1.67
CA TYR A 54 -17.71 -9.12 3.11
C TYR A 54 -17.89 -7.68 3.58
N ARG A 55 -18.70 -7.47 4.62
CA ARG A 55 -18.79 -6.20 5.36
C ARG A 55 -18.23 -6.43 6.75
N MET A 56 -17.34 -5.53 7.17
CA MET A 56 -16.73 -5.61 8.50
C MET A 56 -17.62 -4.91 9.53
N PHE A 57 -17.66 -5.51 10.71
CA PHE A 57 -18.32 -4.97 11.89
C PHE A 57 -17.41 -5.15 13.09
N TYR A 58 -17.66 -4.34 14.11
CA TYR A 58 -17.13 -4.55 15.44
C TYR A 58 -18.27 -4.45 16.45
N GLN A 59 -18.58 -5.58 17.09
CA GLN A 59 -19.68 -5.69 18.06
C GLN A 59 -21.01 -5.20 17.47
N GLY A 60 -21.31 -5.63 16.24
CA GLY A 60 -22.52 -5.26 15.51
C GLY A 60 -22.56 -3.82 14.97
N THR A 61 -21.50 -3.02 15.18
CA THR A 61 -21.40 -1.66 14.62
C THR A 61 -20.57 -1.67 13.35
N ASP A 62 -20.94 -0.83 12.37
CA ASP A 62 -20.19 -0.66 11.14
C ASP A 62 -18.71 -0.37 11.37
N ALA A 63 -17.87 -1.14 10.69
CA ALA A 63 -16.42 -0.99 10.77
C ALA A 63 -15.78 -1.19 9.40
N HIS A 64 -14.49 -0.91 9.31
CA HIS A 64 -13.72 -0.99 8.07
C HIS A 64 -12.28 -1.41 8.38
N MET A 65 -11.55 -1.81 7.36
CA MET A 65 -10.12 -2.09 7.51
C MET A 65 -9.39 -0.78 7.84
N PRO A 66 -8.40 -0.76 8.74
CA PRO A 66 -7.68 0.48 9.04
C PRO A 66 -6.86 0.95 7.84
N GLU A 67 -6.89 2.25 7.56
CA GLU A 67 -6.02 2.94 6.57
C GLU A 67 -4.68 3.37 7.17
N TYR A 68 -4.43 2.97 8.42
CA TYR A 68 -3.24 3.33 9.18
C TYR A 68 -2.46 2.08 9.58
N CYS A 69 -1.23 2.35 9.96
CA CYS A 69 -0.27 1.39 10.43
C CYS A 69 -0.72 0.76 11.76
N VAL A 70 -1.03 -0.54 11.73
CA VAL A 70 -1.38 -1.30 12.94
C VAL A 70 -0.12 -1.96 13.51
N ARG A 71 0.11 -1.82 14.81
CA ARG A 71 1.29 -2.40 15.49
C ARG A 71 1.30 -3.93 15.42
N MET A 72 2.48 -4.56 15.35
CA MET A 72 2.65 -6.01 15.49
C MET A 72 1.89 -6.58 16.70
N ASN A 73 1.52 -7.86 16.63
CA ASN A 73 0.79 -8.59 17.67
C ASN A 73 -0.59 -7.98 17.98
N ARG A 74 -1.30 -7.55 16.93
CA ARG A 74 -2.66 -7.01 16.98
C ARG A 74 -3.60 -7.84 16.12
N CYS A 75 -4.91 -7.57 16.22
CA CYS A 75 -5.95 -8.23 15.44
C CYS A 75 -5.94 -9.76 15.66
N GLY A 76 -5.55 -10.19 16.87
CA GLY A 76 -5.45 -11.59 17.26
C GLY A 76 -4.37 -12.39 16.52
N SER A 77 -3.45 -11.74 15.81
CA SER A 77 -2.41 -12.40 15.02
C SER A 77 -1.01 -11.83 15.33
N HIS A 78 0.03 -12.47 14.81
CA HIS A 78 1.40 -11.94 14.86
C HIS A 78 1.52 -10.70 13.96
N ALA A 79 1.06 -10.85 12.73
CA ALA A 79 1.22 -9.88 11.67
C ALA A 79 -0.15 -9.32 11.26
N PRO A 80 -0.55 -8.13 11.75
CA PRO A 80 -1.78 -7.48 11.33
C PRO A 80 -1.70 -7.06 9.86
N LEU A 81 -2.85 -7.10 9.19
CA LEU A 81 -3.03 -6.62 7.83
C LEU A 81 -3.89 -5.37 7.80
N TRP A 82 -3.40 -4.34 7.11
CA TRP A 82 -4.03 -3.02 7.03
C TRP A 82 -3.98 -2.48 5.60
N LEU A 83 -4.83 -1.49 5.31
CA LEU A 83 -5.02 -0.96 3.97
C LEU A 83 -3.95 0.06 3.62
N ASN A 84 -3.18 -0.18 2.57
CA ASN A 84 -2.23 0.80 2.06
C ASN A 84 -2.92 1.72 1.05
N GLY A 85 -3.41 2.85 1.56
CA GLY A 85 -4.16 3.85 0.82
C GLY A 85 -5.58 4.00 1.35
N THR A 86 -6.30 4.99 0.82
CA THR A 86 -7.64 5.34 1.30
C THR A 86 -8.72 4.45 0.69
N HIS A 87 -9.81 4.24 1.42
CA HIS A 87 -11.03 3.65 0.91
C HIS A 87 -11.59 4.48 -0.26
N PRO A 88 -12.30 3.85 -1.22
CA PRO A 88 -12.96 4.56 -2.30
C PRO A 88 -14.05 5.50 -1.78
N ARG A 89 -14.42 6.49 -2.59
CA ARG A 89 -15.66 7.26 -2.39
C ARG A 89 -16.84 6.58 -3.09
N VAL A 90 -18.04 6.87 -2.62
CA VAL A 90 -19.28 6.42 -3.29
C VAL A 90 -19.27 6.97 -4.73
N GLY A 91 -19.44 6.07 -5.71
CA GLY A 91 -19.40 6.41 -7.13
C GLY A 91 -18.10 6.04 -7.85
N GLU A 92 -17.01 5.74 -7.13
CA GLU A 92 -15.75 5.27 -7.74
C GLU A 92 -15.81 3.82 -8.24
N GLY A 93 -16.91 3.11 -7.96
CA GLY A 93 -17.09 1.71 -8.33
C GLY A 93 -16.26 0.76 -7.45
N ILE A 94 -15.81 -0.34 -8.04
CA ILE A 94 -14.94 -1.30 -7.36
C ILE A 94 -13.49 -0.91 -7.63
N VAL A 95 -12.74 -0.62 -6.58
CA VAL A 95 -11.32 -0.27 -6.65
C VAL A 95 -10.46 -1.36 -6.03
N THR A 96 -9.24 -1.52 -6.52
CA THR A 96 -8.24 -2.40 -5.91
C THR A 96 -7.31 -1.57 -5.03
N ARG A 97 -6.97 -2.10 -3.84
CA ARG A 97 -6.03 -1.49 -2.90
C ARG A 97 -5.02 -2.52 -2.41
N GLN A 98 -3.80 -2.05 -2.17
CA GLN A 98 -2.74 -2.89 -1.64
C GLN A 98 -2.98 -3.13 -0.15
N VAL A 99 -2.57 -4.31 0.32
CA VAL A 99 -2.63 -4.68 1.74
C VAL A 99 -1.21 -4.86 2.25
N CYS A 100 -0.89 -4.14 3.32
CA CYS A 100 0.39 -4.22 3.99
C CYS A 100 0.27 -5.14 5.21
N GLY A 101 1.30 -5.94 5.44
CA GLY A 101 1.50 -6.67 6.68
C GLY A 101 2.64 -6.09 7.51
N HIS A 102 2.40 -5.95 8.82
CA HIS A 102 3.41 -5.47 9.76
C HIS A 102 4.03 -6.66 10.51
N TRP A 103 5.26 -7.02 10.17
CA TRP A 103 6.04 -8.01 10.90
C TRP A 103 7.53 -7.77 10.72
N LYS A 104 8.26 -7.74 11.83
CA LYS A 104 9.71 -7.64 11.80
C LYS A 104 10.34 -9.01 11.49
N TRP A 105 11.02 -9.11 10.35
CA TRP A 105 11.95 -10.20 10.05
C TRP A 105 13.40 -9.70 10.05
N GLY A 106 14.30 -10.40 10.72
CA GLY A 106 15.73 -10.05 10.77
C GLY A 106 15.98 -8.62 11.26
N SER A 107 16.76 -7.86 10.50
CA SER A 107 17.14 -6.47 10.80
C SER A 107 16.18 -5.41 10.25
N SER A 108 14.97 -5.78 9.80
CA SER A 108 13.97 -4.81 9.33
C SER A 108 13.61 -3.79 10.41
N ASN A 109 13.34 -2.55 9.99
CA ASN A 109 12.90 -1.49 10.89
C ASN A 109 11.53 -1.85 11.44
N ALA A 110 11.38 -1.86 12.77
CA ALA A 110 10.10 -2.11 13.44
C ALA A 110 9.10 -0.95 13.29
N GLU A 111 9.57 0.21 12.82
CA GLU A 111 8.73 1.37 12.48
C GLU A 111 8.22 1.31 11.03
N ASP A 112 8.86 0.53 10.16
CA ASP A 112 8.29 0.21 8.86
C ASP A 112 7.22 -0.86 9.06
N CYS A 113 5.97 -0.49 8.85
CA CYS A 113 4.83 -1.38 9.06
C CYS A 113 4.22 -1.94 7.79
N CYS A 114 4.89 -1.75 6.65
CA CYS A 114 4.60 -2.47 5.42
C CYS A 114 5.80 -3.32 5.03
N ASN A 115 6.20 -4.24 5.91
CA ASN A 115 7.38 -5.07 5.68
C ASN A 115 7.18 -6.06 4.51
N PHE A 116 5.93 -6.39 4.20
CA PHE A 116 5.57 -7.24 3.06
C PHE A 116 4.17 -6.90 2.56
N ALA A 117 3.97 -7.11 1.26
CA ALA A 117 2.67 -7.01 0.63
C ALA A 117 1.91 -8.34 0.74
N ASN A 118 0.61 -8.24 0.97
CA ASN A 118 -0.33 -9.34 0.82
C ASN A 118 -1.12 -9.20 -0.48
N PRO A 119 -1.88 -10.24 -0.90
CA PRO A 119 -2.78 -10.11 -2.02
C PRO A 119 -3.67 -8.87 -1.86
N PRO A 120 -3.82 -8.06 -2.93
CA PRO A 120 -4.60 -6.84 -2.84
C PRO A 120 -6.08 -7.17 -2.62
N VAL A 121 -6.82 -6.22 -2.05
CA VAL A 121 -8.26 -6.37 -1.83
C VAL A 121 -9.03 -5.50 -2.82
N ARG A 122 -10.19 -6.00 -3.25
CA ARG A 122 -11.15 -5.18 -4.01
C ARG A 122 -12.17 -4.61 -3.04
N ILE A 123 -12.46 -3.31 -3.18
CA ILE A 123 -13.28 -2.55 -2.24
C ILE A 123 -14.32 -1.76 -3.03
N LYS A 124 -15.54 -1.70 -2.51
CA LYS A 124 -16.58 -0.80 -2.99
C LYS A 124 -17.15 -0.01 -1.83
N ALA A 125 -17.29 1.30 -2.02
CA ALA A 125 -18.05 2.18 -1.13
C ALA A 125 -19.54 2.09 -1.46
N CYS A 126 -20.36 1.88 -0.44
CA CYS A 126 -21.80 1.68 -0.58
C CYS A 126 -22.61 2.87 -0.05
N PRO A 127 -23.80 3.13 -0.60
CA PRO A 127 -24.75 4.04 0.03
C PRO A 127 -25.03 3.61 1.47
N GLY A 128 -25.05 4.56 2.42
CA GLY A 128 -25.16 4.23 3.85
C GLY A 128 -23.83 4.25 4.61
N ASN A 129 -22.75 4.74 3.99
CA ASN A 129 -21.45 4.99 4.62
C ASN A 129 -20.77 3.72 5.19
N TYR A 130 -20.75 2.66 4.38
CA TYR A 130 -20.01 1.44 4.68
C TYR A 130 -19.27 0.93 3.44
N TYR A 131 -18.35 0.00 3.69
CA TYR A 131 -17.54 -0.62 2.66
C TYR A 131 -17.81 -2.12 2.59
N VAL A 132 -17.71 -2.66 1.39
CA VAL A 132 -17.66 -4.10 1.16
C VAL A 132 -16.35 -4.46 0.50
N TYR A 133 -15.82 -5.61 0.90
CA TYR A 133 -14.49 -6.10 0.53
C TYR A 133 -14.61 -7.47 -0.09
N GLU A 134 -13.96 -7.67 -1.22
CA GLU A 134 -13.63 -8.99 -1.71
C GLU A 134 -12.20 -9.28 -1.26
N PHE A 135 -12.09 -9.99 -0.13
CA PHE A 135 -10.81 -10.37 0.45
C PHE A 135 -10.21 -11.56 -0.28
N GLU A 136 -8.89 -11.57 -0.38
CA GLU A 136 -8.12 -12.71 -0.86
C GLU A 136 -7.43 -13.43 0.30
N ARG A 137 -7.14 -14.72 0.12
CA ARG A 137 -6.45 -15.53 1.11
C ARG A 137 -5.02 -15.02 1.32
N PRO A 138 -4.60 -14.67 2.56
CA PRO A 138 -3.22 -14.27 2.85
C PRO A 138 -2.19 -15.36 2.49
N PHE A 139 -0.93 -14.97 2.27
CA PHE A 139 0.13 -15.91 1.88
C PHE A 139 0.57 -16.87 3.00
N TYR A 140 0.47 -16.46 4.27
CA TYR A 140 0.97 -17.22 5.42
C TYR A 140 -0.04 -17.26 6.58
N CYS A 141 0.08 -18.27 7.45
CA CYS A 141 -0.65 -18.28 8.74
C CYS A 141 -0.13 -17.15 9.64
N TYR A 142 -0.91 -16.80 10.65
CA TYR A 142 -0.64 -15.74 11.63
C TYR A 142 -0.71 -14.32 11.05
N LEU A 143 -1.39 -14.20 9.91
CA LEU A 143 -1.84 -12.97 9.27
C LEU A 143 -3.34 -12.82 9.48
N ALA A 144 -3.81 -11.60 9.77
CA ALA A 144 -5.22 -11.31 9.89
C ALA A 144 -5.59 -9.90 9.41
N TYR A 145 -6.68 -9.80 8.64
CA TYR A 145 -7.32 -8.53 8.27
C TYR A 145 -7.88 -7.86 9.52
N CYS A 146 -7.33 -6.68 9.82
CA CYS A 146 -7.71 -5.89 10.98
C CYS A 146 -9.02 -5.14 10.77
N THR A 147 -9.68 -4.84 11.87
CA THR A 147 -10.88 -4.00 11.93
C THR A 147 -10.56 -2.73 12.70
N ASP A 148 -10.78 -1.58 12.09
CA ASP A 148 -10.66 -0.29 12.75
C ASP A 148 -11.82 -0.10 13.75
N VAL A 149 -11.46 0.30 14.97
CA VAL A 149 -12.39 0.54 16.08
C VAL A 149 -12.28 1.97 16.61
N GLY A 150 -11.56 2.86 15.91
CA GLY A 150 -11.48 4.29 16.25
C GLY A 150 -10.58 4.64 17.43
N ASP A 151 -9.87 3.67 18.01
CA ASP A 151 -8.98 3.89 19.15
C ASP A 151 -7.60 4.41 18.72
N ILE A 152 -7.42 5.73 18.85
CA ILE A 152 -6.24 6.50 18.39
C ILE A 152 -4.92 6.04 19.05
N ALA A 153 -4.96 5.39 20.21
CA ALA A 153 -3.76 4.99 20.96
C ALA A 153 -2.87 3.93 20.25
N PHE A 154 -3.41 3.27 19.22
CA PHE A 154 -2.74 2.18 18.51
C PHE A 154 -2.39 2.50 17.06
N ASN A 155 -2.77 3.69 16.59
CA ASN A 155 -2.49 4.17 15.25
C ASN A 155 -1.04 4.66 15.22
N MET A 156 -0.15 3.87 14.62
CA MET A 156 1.10 4.46 14.15
C MET A 156 0.74 5.31 12.93
N LYS A 157 1.25 6.55 12.83
CA LYS A 157 1.01 7.38 11.65
C LYS A 157 1.56 6.59 10.46
N ALA A 158 0.71 6.26 9.48
CA ALA A 158 1.21 5.71 8.22
C ALA A 158 2.26 6.68 7.66
N PRO A 159 3.31 6.20 6.96
CA PRO A 159 4.20 7.08 6.23
C PRO A 159 3.34 8.00 5.37
N GLU A 160 3.39 9.29 5.67
CA GLU A 160 2.69 10.29 4.89
C GLU A 160 3.17 10.13 3.44
N PRO A 161 2.27 10.10 2.44
CA PRO A 161 2.69 10.13 1.05
C PRO A 161 3.68 11.29 0.94
N THR A 162 4.91 10.99 0.52
CA THR A 162 5.87 12.05 0.22
C THR A 162 5.33 12.74 -1.03
N ASP A 163 4.50 13.75 -0.82
CA ASP A 163 4.11 14.70 -1.85
C ASP A 163 5.42 15.38 -2.29
N GLY A 164 6.08 14.78 -3.28
CA GLY A 164 7.05 15.49 -4.09
C GLY A 164 6.38 16.77 -4.59
N PRO A 165 7.10 17.91 -4.61
CA PRO A 165 6.50 19.19 -4.94
C PRO A 165 5.76 19.09 -6.27
N THR A 166 4.44 19.19 -6.20
CA THR A 166 3.59 19.23 -7.38
C THR A 166 3.94 20.51 -8.14
N PRO A 167 4.37 20.45 -9.40
CA PRO A 167 4.55 21.68 -10.17
C PRO A 167 3.19 22.37 -10.30
N GLN A 168 3.03 23.51 -9.65
CA GLN A 168 1.84 24.34 -9.85
C GLN A 168 1.82 24.81 -11.32
N PRO A 169 0.70 24.67 -12.05
CA PRO A 169 0.54 25.32 -13.34
C PRO A 169 0.33 26.82 -13.10
N ASN A 170 1.37 27.62 -13.32
CA ASN A 170 1.24 29.07 -13.38
C ASN A 170 0.49 29.45 -14.67
N ILE A 171 -0.82 29.72 -14.54
CA ILE A 171 -1.61 30.38 -15.58
C ILE A 171 -1.42 31.88 -15.40
N GLY A 172 -0.59 32.46 -16.26
CA GLY A 172 -0.42 33.90 -16.45
C GLY A 172 -0.08 34.16 -17.92
N THR A 173 -1.01 34.77 -18.63
CA THR A 173 -1.06 34.88 -20.09
C THR A 173 -0.07 35.91 -20.66
N THR A 174 0.39 35.63 -21.89
CA THR A 174 0.91 36.53 -22.94
C THR A 174 2.21 37.31 -22.72
N ALA A 175 3.31 36.89 -23.36
CA ALA A 175 3.78 37.44 -24.64
C ALA A 175 5.28 37.17 -24.94
N ARG A 176 5.55 36.81 -26.22
CA ARG A 176 6.81 36.88 -26.99
C ARG A 176 8.02 36.04 -26.59
N LEU A 177 8.28 35.02 -27.41
CA LEU A 177 9.61 34.49 -27.71
C LEU A 177 10.46 35.54 -28.43
N PRO A 178 11.75 35.68 -28.09
CA PRO A 178 12.78 35.98 -29.05
C PRO A 178 13.76 34.81 -29.22
N SER A 179 14.13 34.60 -30.48
CA SER A 179 15.11 33.63 -30.93
C SER A 179 16.53 33.99 -30.48
N SER A 180 17.25 33.03 -29.89
CA SER A 180 18.71 32.81 -30.07
C SER A 180 19.04 31.47 -29.40
N VAL A 181 19.29 30.40 -30.15
CA VAL A 181 20.61 29.95 -30.65
C VAL A 181 21.71 30.13 -29.61
N PHE A 182 21.95 29.09 -28.83
CA PHE A 182 23.26 28.83 -28.24
C PHE A 182 23.64 27.38 -28.56
N TYR A 183 24.82 27.21 -29.16
CA TYR A 183 25.32 25.96 -29.71
C TYR A 183 25.72 24.97 -28.60
N PRO A 184 25.68 23.65 -28.86
CA PRO A 184 26.19 22.64 -27.92
C PRO A 184 27.70 22.79 -27.74
N PHE A 185 28.18 22.67 -26.50
CA PHE A 185 29.62 22.57 -26.23
C PHE A 185 30.17 21.29 -26.86
N GLY A 186 31.25 21.45 -27.62
CA GLY A 186 31.96 20.36 -28.27
C GLY A 186 32.86 19.58 -27.31
N PRO A 187 33.41 18.44 -27.75
CA PRO A 187 34.33 17.64 -26.96
C PRO A 187 35.62 18.44 -26.68
N GLY A 188 35.97 18.65 -25.40
CA GLY A 188 37.27 19.24 -25.00
C GLY A 188 37.23 20.35 -23.95
N ASP A 189 36.05 20.88 -23.60
CA ASP A 189 35.96 21.98 -22.64
C ASP A 189 35.93 21.47 -21.19
N SER A 190 36.79 22.05 -20.34
CA SER A 190 36.84 21.77 -18.89
C SER A 190 36.73 23.07 -18.08
N TYR A 191 35.99 23.02 -16.98
CA TYR A 191 35.80 24.13 -16.06
C TYR A 191 36.82 24.06 -14.92
N SER A 192 37.64 25.10 -14.75
CA SER A 192 38.46 25.28 -13.54
C SER A 192 37.63 26.07 -12.52
N SER A 193 37.22 25.41 -11.45
CA SER A 193 36.72 26.08 -10.25
C SER A 193 37.87 26.32 -9.29
N ARG A 194 37.79 27.46 -8.60
CA ARG A 194 38.70 27.94 -7.57
C ARG A 194 39.10 26.84 -6.58
N VAL A 195 40.39 26.85 -6.25
CA VAL A 195 41.01 26.07 -5.17
C VAL A 195 40.76 26.85 -3.87
N ASP A 196 39.86 26.35 -3.04
CA ASP A 196 39.93 26.54 -1.58
C ASP A 196 40.20 25.15 -0.98
N ASP A 197 41.23 25.14 -0.16
CA ASP A 197 41.98 24.04 0.41
C ASP A 197 41.23 23.30 1.52
N GLY A 198 40.91 22.02 1.28
CA GLY A 198 40.29 21.18 2.30
C GLY A 198 40.13 19.71 1.93
N SER A 199 41.13 19.12 1.27
CA SER A 199 41.29 17.68 0.98
C SER A 199 40.35 17.06 -0.06
N THR A 200 40.86 17.02 -1.29
CA THR A 200 40.43 16.10 -2.35
C THR A 200 41.38 14.92 -2.44
N SER A 201 40.82 13.71 -2.61
CA SER A 201 41.44 12.71 -3.46
C SER A 201 40.35 12.09 -4.34
N ILE A 202 40.26 12.59 -5.57
CA ILE A 202 39.57 11.95 -6.68
C ILE A 202 40.66 11.30 -7.53
N ASN A 203 40.51 10.02 -7.83
CA ASN A 203 41.12 9.40 -9.00
C ASN A 203 40.06 8.57 -9.70
N THR A 204 39.69 9.01 -10.90
CA THR A 204 38.83 8.31 -11.85
C THR A 204 39.67 7.46 -12.79
N ALA A 205 39.28 6.21 -13.00
CA ALA A 205 39.49 5.50 -14.27
C ALA A 205 38.37 4.45 -14.40
N GLN A 206 37.43 4.68 -15.30
CA GLN A 206 36.35 3.74 -15.58
C GLN A 206 36.88 2.39 -16.09
N SER A 207 36.15 1.33 -15.75
CA SER A 207 35.83 0.25 -16.69
C SER A 207 34.51 -0.37 -16.28
N PHE A 208 33.42 0.04 -16.93
CA PHE A 208 32.18 -0.72 -16.95
C PHE A 208 32.40 -2.00 -17.76
N ARG A 209 32.08 -3.16 -17.18
CA ARG A 209 31.75 -4.38 -17.93
C ARG A 209 30.56 -5.07 -17.27
N TYR A 210 29.44 -5.07 -17.98
CA TYR A 210 28.31 -5.97 -17.79
C TYR A 210 28.72 -7.34 -18.35
N PHE A 211 28.69 -8.43 -17.58
CA PHE A 211 28.44 -9.80 -18.08
C PHE A 211 28.32 -10.81 -16.91
N ARG A 212 27.19 -11.52 -16.89
CA ARG A 212 26.88 -12.87 -16.34
C ARG A 212 27.90 -13.53 -15.39
N GLN A 213 27.43 -13.91 -14.19
CA GLN A 213 27.47 -15.25 -13.55
C GLN A 213 27.30 -15.09 -12.02
N ALA A 214 26.23 -15.62 -11.43
CA ALA A 214 26.08 -16.97 -10.86
C ALA A 214 26.10 -16.90 -9.33
N LEU A 215 24.90 -17.01 -8.74
CA LEU A 215 24.67 -17.15 -7.30
C LEU A 215 25.48 -18.32 -6.75
N THR A 216 26.47 -18.04 -5.92
CA THR A 216 27.10 -19.06 -5.07
C THR A 216 26.48 -18.97 -3.69
N ARG A 217 25.86 -20.08 -3.28
CA ARG A 217 25.32 -20.34 -1.95
C ARG A 217 26.35 -20.03 -0.87
N ILE A 218 25.96 -19.31 0.16
CA ILE A 218 26.64 -19.35 1.46
C ILE A 218 25.66 -19.97 2.45
N TYR A 219 25.98 -21.19 2.88
CA TYR A 219 25.39 -21.80 4.07
C TYR A 219 26.12 -21.22 5.28
N TYR A 220 25.38 -20.72 6.27
CA TYR A 220 25.91 -20.52 7.61
C TYR A 220 25.36 -21.64 8.51
N LEU A 221 26.26 -22.50 8.95
CA LEU A 221 26.13 -23.30 10.18
C LEU A 221 26.66 -22.42 11.31
N ILE A 222 25.80 -22.04 12.26
CA ILE A 222 25.86 -22.42 13.69
C ILE A 222 24.43 -22.32 14.23
#